data_AF-A0A1F7RAZ7-F1
#
_entry.id   AF-A0A1F7RAZ7-F1
#
_cell.length_a   1.000
_cell.length_b   1.000
_cell.length_c   1.000
_cell.angle_alpha   90.00
_cell.angle_beta   90.00
_cell.angle_gamma   90.00
#
_symmetry.space_group_name_H-M   'P 1'
#
loop_
_entity.id
_entity.type
_entity.pdbx_description
1 polymer ?
#
loop_
_entity_poly.entity_id
_entity_poly.type
_entity_poly.pdbx_seq_one_letter_code
_entity_poly.pdbx_strand_id
1 'polypeptide(L)'
;MGHGGLSSMKKPALRMIMVLSLFAILALTAYLIFTGNRNTDLSKIKINVIPEDSTITLDGSVIKERTLDVQPGEHSIEASKEGFKPHKLDFETAKGATKEIYLLPEPTSEEALEWLRANPDIQLRRESFASQNVTEQQAIFENEYPILTVLPYISADFRVDYGVSKKYPDNPNKIALYITAISPELRKMAVNWIMSQGYNPAEYEIVFVNFDNPFIEND
;
A
#
# COMPACT_ATOMS: atom_id res chain seq x y z
N MET A 1 64.34 17.94 -7.09
CA MET A 1 63.58 17.94 -8.36
C MET A 1 62.36 18.82 -8.13
N GLY A 2 62.38 20.03 -8.71
CA GLY A 2 61.59 21.16 -8.23
C GLY A 2 60.15 21.19 -8.74
N HIS A 3 59.21 21.43 -7.82
CA HIS A 3 57.85 21.89 -8.07
C HIS A 3 57.87 23.25 -8.81
N GLY A 4 57.73 23.23 -10.14
CA GLY A 4 57.51 24.42 -10.95
C GLY A 4 56.02 24.77 -11.02
N GLY A 5 55.48 25.33 -9.94
CA GLY A 5 54.04 25.66 -9.84
C GLY A 5 53.80 27.17 -9.77
N LEU A 6 53.02 27.70 -10.72
CA LEU A 6 52.29 28.99 -10.69
C LEU A 6 53.07 30.32 -10.66
N SER A 7 54.38 30.36 -10.46
CA SER A 7 55.12 31.61 -10.16
C SER A 7 55.27 32.66 -11.30
N SER A 8 54.99 32.36 -12.57
CA SER A 8 55.22 33.30 -13.70
C SER A 8 53.97 33.87 -14.40
N MET A 9 52.76 33.57 -13.90
CA MET A 9 51.54 34.07 -14.54
C MET A 9 51.32 35.57 -14.30
N LYS A 10 51.07 36.32 -15.38
CA LYS A 10 50.66 37.74 -15.29
C LYS A 10 49.40 37.83 -14.41
N LYS A 11 49.38 38.73 -13.41
CA LYS A 11 48.26 38.96 -12.49
C LYS A 11 46.84 38.94 -13.12
N PRO A 12 46.59 39.50 -14.33
CA PRO A 12 45.28 39.37 -14.97
C PRO A 12 44.91 37.93 -15.38
N ALA A 13 45.89 37.13 -15.84
CA ALA A 13 45.67 35.73 -16.21
C ALA A 13 45.31 34.88 -14.98
N LEU A 14 45.93 35.14 -13.82
CA LEU A 14 45.64 34.42 -12.59
C LEU A 14 44.21 34.70 -12.08
N ARG A 15 43.75 35.96 -12.17
CA ARG A 15 42.36 36.33 -11.84
C ARG A 15 41.36 35.68 -12.78
N MET A 16 41.68 35.61 -14.08
CA MET A 16 40.81 34.97 -15.07
C MET A 16 40.65 33.46 -14.81
N ILE A 17 41.74 32.76 -14.46
CA ILE A 17 41.67 31.35 -14.08
C ILE A 17 40.82 31.17 -12.81
N MET A 18 41.01 32.00 -11.79
CA MET A 18 40.20 31.92 -10.56
C MET A 18 38.70 32.10 -10.81
N VAL A 19 38.31 33.05 -11.66
CA VAL A 19 36.90 33.28 -12.01
C VAL A 19 36.32 32.11 -12.80
N LEU A 20 37.08 31.54 -13.74
CA LEU A 20 36.66 30.37 -14.51
C LEU A 20 36.52 29.13 -13.61
N SER A 21 37.45 28.91 -12.67
CA SER A 21 37.36 27.82 -11.69
C SER A 21 36.13 27.98 -10.79
N LEU A 22 35.81 29.19 -10.35
CA LEU A 22 34.62 29.46 -9.55
C LEU A 22 33.33 29.16 -10.32
N PHE A 23 33.26 29.57 -11.59
CA PHE A 23 32.14 29.26 -12.47
C PHE A 23 31.98 27.76 -12.72
N ALA A 24 33.09 27.04 -12.92
CA ALA A 24 33.06 25.59 -13.10
C ALA A 24 32.56 24.86 -11.84
N ILE A 25 32.98 25.31 -10.64
CA ILE A 25 32.51 24.75 -9.37
C ILE A 25 31.01 25.05 -9.17
N LEU A 26 30.56 26.27 -9.48
CA LEU A 26 29.13 26.63 -9.41
C LEU A 26 28.28 25.83 -10.41
N ALA A 27 28.78 25.63 -11.63
CA ALA A 27 28.10 24.80 -12.63
C ALA A 27 28.04 23.33 -12.22
N LEU A 28 29.13 22.79 -11.64
CA LEU A 28 29.17 21.41 -11.15
C LEU A 28 28.24 21.22 -9.95
N THR A 29 28.22 22.15 -8.99
CA THR A 29 27.30 22.09 -7.85
C THR A 29 25.85 22.22 -8.28
N ALA A 30 25.53 23.13 -9.20
CA ALA A 30 24.19 23.24 -9.80
C ALA A 30 23.80 21.97 -10.57
N TYR A 31 24.74 21.37 -11.31
CA TYR A 31 24.53 20.11 -12.02
C TYR A 31 24.25 18.96 -11.05
N LEU A 32 25.04 18.82 -9.97
CA LEU A 32 24.84 17.79 -8.95
C LEU A 32 23.51 17.96 -8.21
N ILE A 33 23.09 19.19 -7.91
CA ILE A 33 21.77 19.48 -7.35
C ILE A 33 20.66 19.11 -8.35
N PHE A 34 20.79 19.51 -9.61
CA PHE A 34 19.81 19.26 -10.65
C PHE A 34 19.66 17.76 -10.99
N THR A 35 20.75 16.99 -10.97
CA THR A 35 20.72 15.54 -11.19
C THR A 35 20.32 14.77 -9.93
N GLY A 36 20.67 15.26 -8.74
CA GLY A 36 20.31 14.63 -7.47
C GLY A 36 18.82 14.73 -7.14
N ASN A 37 18.12 15.71 -7.72
CA ASN A 37 16.71 15.98 -7.46
C ASN A 37 15.72 15.32 -8.44
N ARG A 38 16.18 14.36 -9.26
CA ARG A 38 15.30 13.57 -10.16
C ARG A 38 14.59 12.40 -9.47
N ASN A 39 14.92 12.13 -8.21
CA ASN A 39 14.38 11.00 -7.44
C ASN A 39 13.13 11.34 -6.61
N THR A 40 12.63 12.58 -6.66
CA THR A 40 11.44 12.97 -5.87
C THR A 40 10.11 12.50 -6.46
N ASP A 41 10.12 12.03 -7.71
CA ASP A 41 8.92 11.54 -8.39
C ASP A 41 8.69 10.04 -8.23
N LEU A 42 9.72 9.25 -7.92
CA LEU A 42 9.58 7.80 -7.69
C LEU A 42 9.31 7.50 -6.21
N SER A 43 8.57 6.43 -5.96
CA SER A 43 8.33 5.89 -4.64
C SER A 43 9.33 4.78 -4.37
N LYS A 44 9.88 4.69 -3.16
CA LYS A 44 10.76 3.58 -2.76
C LYS A 44 9.95 2.50 -2.08
N ILE A 45 10.12 1.24 -2.48
CA ILE A 45 9.56 0.10 -1.75
C ILE A 45 10.67 -0.73 -1.12
N LYS A 46 10.42 -1.27 0.07
CA LYS A 46 11.29 -2.22 0.77
C LYS A 46 10.50 -3.49 1.08
N ILE A 47 10.91 -4.60 0.50
CA ILE A 47 10.17 -5.85 0.52
C ILE A 47 10.80 -6.81 1.53
N ASN A 48 10.01 -7.18 2.52
CA ASN A 48 10.32 -8.19 3.52
C ASN A 48 9.47 -9.43 3.21
N VAL A 49 10.09 -10.59 2.98
CA VAL A 49 9.36 -11.83 2.69
C VAL A 49 9.81 -12.97 3.57
N ILE A 50 8.86 -13.82 3.96
CA ILE A 50 9.16 -15.08 4.64
C ILE A 50 8.33 -16.20 4.01
N PRO A 51 8.95 -17.26 3.46
CA PRO A 51 10.40 -17.55 3.47
C PRO A 51 11.25 -16.64 2.57
N GLU A 52 12.51 -16.38 2.94
CA GLU A 52 13.39 -15.41 2.25
C GLU A 52 13.70 -15.81 0.79
N ASP A 53 13.74 -17.10 0.50
CA ASP A 53 13.96 -17.68 -0.83
C ASP A 53 12.70 -17.75 -1.70
N SER A 54 11.59 -17.13 -1.28
CA SER A 54 10.38 -17.00 -2.10
C SER A 54 10.67 -16.21 -3.38
N THR A 55 10.05 -16.63 -4.49
CA THR A 55 10.02 -15.87 -5.73
C THR A 55 9.06 -14.71 -5.60
N ILE A 56 9.49 -13.51 -5.96
CA ILE A 56 8.66 -12.31 -5.91
C ILE A 56 8.37 -11.82 -7.32
N THR A 57 7.10 -11.48 -7.57
CA THR A 57 6.66 -10.78 -8.77
C THR A 57 6.08 -9.43 -8.38
N LEU A 58 6.47 -8.37 -9.09
CA LEU A 58 5.89 -7.04 -9.01
C LEU A 58 5.28 -6.70 -10.36
N ASP A 59 4.00 -6.36 -10.39
CA ASP A 59 3.22 -6.07 -11.59
C ASP A 59 3.38 -7.17 -12.67
N GLY A 60 3.41 -8.42 -12.21
CA GLY A 60 3.59 -9.61 -13.05
C GLY A 60 5.03 -9.92 -13.47
N SER A 61 6.01 -9.06 -13.14
CA SER A 61 7.41 -9.25 -13.48
C SER A 61 8.22 -9.77 -12.30
N VAL A 62 9.03 -10.81 -12.52
CA VAL A 62 9.90 -11.37 -11.46
C VAL A 62 10.98 -10.37 -11.06
N ILE A 63 11.10 -10.10 -9.76
CA ILE A 63 12.12 -9.22 -9.19
C ILE A 63 13.03 -9.98 -8.24
N LYS A 64 14.30 -9.56 -8.18
CA LYS A 64 15.31 -10.14 -7.29
C LYS A 64 15.70 -9.19 -6.15
N GLU A 65 15.55 -7.89 -6.39
CA GLU A 65 15.89 -6.85 -5.44
C GLU A 65 14.84 -6.74 -4.35
N ARG A 66 15.27 -6.47 -3.12
CA ARG A 66 14.39 -6.23 -1.97
C ARG A 66 14.10 -4.76 -1.74
N THR A 67 14.75 -3.89 -2.50
CA THR A 67 14.55 -2.45 -2.44
C THR A 67 14.70 -1.91 -3.83
N LEU A 68 13.65 -1.24 -4.32
CA LEU A 68 13.60 -0.69 -5.66
C LEU A 68 12.69 0.53 -5.68
N ASP A 69 12.89 1.37 -6.68
CA ASP A 69 12.05 2.53 -6.94
C ASP A 69 10.95 2.15 -7.94
N VAL A 70 9.71 2.51 -7.61
CA VAL A 70 8.51 2.27 -8.41
C VAL A 70 7.83 3.60 -8.76
N GLN A 71 6.99 3.57 -9.80
CA GLN A 71 6.17 4.74 -10.11
C GLN A 71 5.16 4.99 -8.98
N PRO A 72 4.70 6.23 -8.77
CA PRO A 72 3.52 6.48 -7.95
C PRO A 72 2.27 5.87 -8.58
N GLY A 73 1.37 5.36 -7.76
CA GLY A 73 0.12 4.72 -8.19
C GLY A 73 -0.10 3.34 -7.56
N GLU A 74 -1.05 2.62 -8.13
CA GLU A 74 -1.43 1.26 -7.72
C GLU A 74 -0.45 0.23 -8.29
N HIS A 75 -0.06 -0.73 -7.45
CA HIS A 75 0.82 -1.84 -7.76
C HIS A 75 0.29 -3.14 -7.18
N SER A 76 0.69 -4.26 -7.78
CA SER A 76 0.40 -5.61 -7.29
C SER A 76 1.71 -6.35 -7.08
N ILE A 77 1.93 -6.89 -5.88
CA ILE A 77 3.10 -7.70 -5.56
C ILE A 77 2.69 -9.05 -4.99
N GLU A 78 3.38 -10.11 -5.40
CA GLU A 78 3.12 -11.47 -4.95
C GLU A 78 4.43 -12.16 -4.57
N ALA A 79 4.39 -12.93 -3.48
CA ALA A 79 5.41 -13.90 -3.15
C ALA A 79 4.88 -15.32 -3.31
N SER A 80 5.65 -16.19 -3.95
CA SER A 80 5.35 -17.61 -4.13
C SER A 80 6.54 -18.49 -3.77
N LYS A 81 6.25 -19.65 -3.19
CA LYS A 81 7.23 -20.68 -2.87
C LYS A 81 6.57 -22.06 -2.93
N GLU A 82 7.29 -23.07 -3.41
CA GLU A 82 6.81 -24.44 -3.41
C GLU A 82 6.47 -24.92 -1.98
N GLY A 83 5.33 -25.60 -1.84
CA GLY A 83 4.82 -26.01 -0.53
C GLY A 83 4.11 -24.88 0.24
N PHE A 84 4.02 -23.67 -0.31
CA PHE A 84 3.30 -22.53 0.25
C PHE A 84 2.22 -22.02 -0.71
N LYS A 85 1.09 -21.59 -0.16
CA LYS A 85 0.10 -20.77 -0.86
C LYS A 85 0.68 -19.36 -1.09
N PRO A 86 0.68 -18.85 -2.33
CA PRO A 86 1.18 -17.51 -2.61
C PRO A 86 0.45 -16.43 -1.80
N HIS A 87 1.20 -15.40 -1.42
CA HIS A 87 0.64 -14.20 -0.77
C HIS A 87 0.74 -13.05 -1.75
N LYS A 88 -0.43 -12.55 -2.19
CA LYS A 88 -0.57 -11.39 -3.05
C LYS A 88 -1.08 -10.18 -2.25
N LEU A 89 -0.49 -9.02 -2.50
CA LEU A 89 -0.87 -7.74 -1.91
C LEU A 89 -0.99 -6.69 -3.01
N ASP A 90 -2.11 -5.98 -3.03
CA ASP A 90 -2.28 -4.76 -3.83
C ASP A 90 -1.98 -3.55 -2.92
N PHE A 91 -1.23 -2.58 -3.43
CA PHE A 91 -0.82 -1.41 -2.65
C PHE A 91 -0.67 -0.16 -3.51
N GLU A 92 -0.93 1.00 -2.92
CA GLU A 92 -0.67 2.29 -3.55
C GLU A 92 0.61 2.93 -3.00
N THR A 93 1.31 3.68 -3.85
CA THR A 93 2.44 4.53 -3.46
C THR A 93 2.25 5.98 -3.92
N ALA A 94 2.63 6.93 -3.06
CA ALA A 94 2.65 8.35 -3.37
C ALA A 94 4.07 8.82 -3.72
N LYS A 95 4.19 9.88 -4.52
CA LYS A 95 5.47 10.49 -4.92
C LYS A 95 6.43 10.70 -3.74
N GLY A 96 7.64 10.16 -3.87
CA GLY A 96 8.69 10.30 -2.87
C GLY A 96 8.43 9.53 -1.56
N ALA A 97 7.35 8.75 -1.47
CA ALA A 97 7.07 7.93 -0.31
C ALA A 97 8.05 6.76 -0.23
N THR A 98 8.32 6.29 0.99
CA THR A 98 8.95 5.00 1.23
C THR A 98 7.92 4.08 1.88
N LYS A 99 7.73 2.90 1.31
CA LYS A 99 6.77 1.90 1.81
C LYS A 99 7.47 0.59 2.12
N GLU A 100 7.22 0.05 3.31
CA GLU A 100 7.61 -1.32 3.61
C GLU A 100 6.48 -2.27 3.18
N ILE A 101 6.84 -3.43 2.65
CA ILE A 101 5.90 -4.44 2.16
C ILE A 101 6.26 -5.75 2.84
N TYR A 102 5.29 -6.41 3.48
CA TYR A 102 5.51 -7.68 4.14
C TYR A 102 4.73 -8.81 3.45
N LEU A 103 5.46 -9.77 2.88
CA LEU A 103 4.90 -10.90 2.15
C LEU A 103 5.10 -12.19 2.95
N LEU A 104 4.00 -12.88 3.22
CA LEU A 104 3.97 -14.07 4.08
C LEU A 104 3.21 -15.20 3.39
N PRO A 105 3.76 -15.89 2.38
CA PRO A 105 3.17 -17.12 1.86
C PRO A 105 2.84 -18.11 2.97
N GLU A 106 1.66 -18.74 2.92
CA GLU A 106 1.18 -19.64 3.97
C GLU A 106 1.60 -21.08 3.68
N PRO A 107 2.15 -21.83 4.65
CA PRO A 107 2.56 -23.21 4.40
C PRO A 107 1.34 -24.10 4.14
N THR A 108 1.40 -24.92 3.09
CA THR A 108 0.33 -25.85 2.71
C THR A 108 0.79 -27.30 2.63
N SER A 109 2.09 -27.58 2.52
CA SER A 109 2.64 -28.94 2.57
C SER A 109 3.15 -29.30 3.97
N GLU A 110 3.22 -30.60 4.29
CA GLU A 110 3.80 -31.06 5.55
C GLU A 110 5.27 -30.64 5.68
N GLU A 111 6.04 -30.70 4.60
CA GLU A 111 7.45 -30.25 4.58
C GLU A 111 7.57 -28.76 4.93
N ALA A 112 6.70 -27.91 4.39
CA ALA A 112 6.69 -26.47 4.70
C ALA A 112 6.29 -26.22 6.16
N LEU A 113 5.35 -27.01 6.70
CA LEU A 113 4.94 -26.95 8.11
C LEU A 113 6.07 -27.41 9.04
N GLU A 114 6.73 -28.53 8.73
CA GLU A 114 7.86 -29.04 9.50
C GLU A 114 9.04 -28.06 9.48
N TRP A 115 9.36 -27.49 8.31
CA TRP A 115 10.36 -26.44 8.19
C TRP A 115 10.04 -25.26 9.11
N LEU A 116 8.78 -24.80 9.14
CA LEU A 116 8.39 -23.68 10.00
C LEU A 116 8.50 -24.03 11.49
N ARG A 117 8.07 -25.24 11.89
CA ARG A 117 8.22 -25.75 13.28
C ARG A 117 9.69 -25.85 13.70
N ALA A 118 10.58 -26.21 12.77
CA ALA A 118 12.01 -26.33 13.01
C ALA A 118 12.73 -24.98 13.10
N ASN A 119 12.09 -23.87 12.70
CA ASN A 119 12.69 -22.53 12.69
C ASN A 119 11.85 -21.54 13.53
N PRO A 120 11.90 -21.63 14.88
CA PRO A 120 11.07 -20.81 15.77
C PRO A 120 11.35 -19.30 15.69
N ASP A 121 12.56 -18.90 15.31
CA ASP A 121 12.91 -17.50 15.06
C ASP A 121 12.21 -16.94 13.81
N ILE A 122 12.00 -17.78 12.81
CA ILE A 122 11.23 -17.44 11.60
C ILE A 122 9.76 -17.27 11.99
N GLN A 123 9.22 -18.15 12.82
CA GLN A 123 7.85 -18.04 13.32
C GLN A 123 7.61 -16.70 14.02
N LEU A 124 8.51 -16.29 14.93
CA LEU A 124 8.41 -15.00 15.62
C LEU A 124 8.45 -13.81 14.64
N ARG A 125 9.32 -13.87 13.62
CA ARG A 125 9.38 -12.82 12.58
C ARG A 125 8.11 -12.77 11.74
N ARG A 126 7.51 -13.92 11.40
CA ARG A 126 6.23 -13.99 10.68
C ARG A 126 5.11 -13.33 11.48
N GLU A 127 5.05 -13.57 12.80
CA GLU A 127 4.06 -12.94 13.68
C GLU A 127 4.23 -11.42 13.73
N SER A 128 5.46 -10.93 13.84
CA SER A 128 5.76 -9.49 13.78
C SER A 128 5.31 -8.87 12.46
N PHE A 129 5.62 -9.50 11.33
CA PHE A 129 5.22 -9.03 10.00
C PHE A 129 3.70 -9.09 9.79
N ALA A 130 3.04 -10.12 10.32
CA ALA A 130 1.58 -10.20 10.31
C ALA A 130 0.95 -9.03 11.09
N SER A 131 1.51 -8.67 12.25
CA SER A 131 1.06 -7.49 13.01
C SER A 131 1.22 -6.18 12.23
N GLN A 132 2.30 -6.04 11.46
CA GLN A 132 2.50 -4.86 10.61
C GLN A 132 1.46 -4.81 9.48
N ASN A 133 1.24 -5.93 8.79
CA ASN A 133 0.21 -6.01 7.75
C ASN A 133 -1.19 -5.72 8.29
N VAL A 134 -1.54 -6.21 9.49
CA VAL A 134 -2.82 -5.89 10.13
C VAL A 134 -2.93 -4.39 10.40
N THR A 135 -1.86 -3.75 10.88
CA THR A 135 -1.85 -2.31 11.16
C THR A 135 -2.01 -1.50 9.87
N GLU A 136 -1.28 -1.85 8.81
CA GLU A 136 -1.39 -1.19 7.51
C GLU A 136 -2.76 -1.39 6.86
N GLN A 137 -3.28 -2.62 6.87
CA GLN A 137 -4.62 -2.89 6.36
C GLN A 137 -5.69 -2.19 7.18
N GLN A 138 -5.57 -2.17 8.51
CA GLN A 138 -6.49 -1.42 9.37
C GLN A 138 -6.50 0.07 9.01
N ALA A 139 -5.33 0.68 8.81
CA ALA A 139 -5.23 2.08 8.38
C ALA A 139 -5.85 2.31 6.99
N ILE A 140 -5.68 1.38 6.05
CA ILE A 140 -6.32 1.44 4.73
C ILE A 140 -7.85 1.37 4.87
N PHE A 141 -8.36 0.42 5.66
CA PHE A 141 -9.80 0.27 5.90
C PHE A 141 -10.42 1.48 6.60
N GLU A 142 -9.72 2.05 7.58
CA GLU A 142 -10.16 3.28 8.27
C GLU A 142 -10.23 4.48 7.31
N ASN A 143 -9.31 4.57 6.35
CA ASN A 143 -9.30 5.65 5.36
C ASN A 143 -10.28 5.44 4.21
N GLU A 144 -10.43 4.21 3.71
CA GLU A 144 -11.36 3.86 2.62
C GLU A 144 -12.81 3.84 3.11
N TYR A 145 -13.05 3.42 4.36
CA TYR A 145 -14.38 3.30 4.95
C TYR A 145 -14.49 4.04 6.29
N PRO A 146 -14.42 5.40 6.29
CA PRO A 146 -14.46 6.18 7.53
C PRO A 146 -15.77 5.98 8.32
N ILE A 147 -16.86 5.61 7.64
CA ILE A 147 -18.15 5.27 8.26
C ILE A 147 -18.06 4.11 9.26
N LEU A 148 -17.05 3.24 9.17
CA LEU A 148 -16.86 2.14 10.13
C LEU A 148 -16.69 2.66 11.57
N THR A 149 -16.22 3.89 11.76
CA THR A 149 -16.05 4.52 13.08
C THR A 149 -17.37 4.74 13.83
N VAL A 150 -18.49 4.80 13.12
CA VAL A 150 -19.84 5.01 13.69
C VAL A 150 -20.72 3.77 13.56
N LEU A 151 -20.15 2.64 13.13
CA LEU A 151 -20.83 1.36 12.99
C LEU A 151 -20.37 0.35 14.06
N PRO A 152 -21.23 -0.61 14.45
CA PRO A 152 -22.63 -0.73 14.03
C PRO A 152 -23.53 0.32 14.69
N TYR A 153 -24.55 0.76 13.96
CA TYR A 153 -25.64 1.58 14.52
C TYR A 153 -26.89 0.73 14.71
N ILE A 154 -27.43 0.73 15.93
CA ILE A 154 -28.60 -0.07 16.30
C ILE A 154 -29.65 0.85 16.91
N SER A 155 -30.84 0.87 16.31
CA SER A 155 -32.02 1.56 16.82
C SER A 155 -33.20 0.59 16.93
N ALA A 156 -34.33 1.07 17.46
CA ALA A 156 -35.58 0.31 17.46
C ALA A 156 -36.15 0.07 16.05
N ASP A 157 -35.84 0.95 15.10
CA ASP A 157 -36.44 0.98 13.77
C ASP A 157 -35.59 0.27 12.71
N PHE A 158 -34.28 0.41 12.80
CA PHE A 158 -33.32 -0.16 11.86
C PHE A 158 -31.94 -0.38 12.47
N ARG A 159 -31.15 -1.24 11.82
CA ARG A 159 -29.72 -1.44 12.10
C ARG A 159 -28.91 -1.17 10.83
N VAL A 160 -27.78 -0.50 11.00
CA VAL A 160 -26.74 -0.38 9.96
C VAL A 160 -25.50 -1.09 10.48
N ASP A 161 -24.99 -2.02 9.69
CA ASP A 161 -23.79 -2.80 9.97
C ASP A 161 -22.89 -2.87 8.73
N TYR A 162 -21.74 -3.51 8.85
CA TYR A 162 -20.86 -3.81 7.73
C TYR A 162 -20.60 -5.31 7.60
N GLY A 163 -20.23 -5.74 6.40
CA GLY A 163 -19.89 -7.13 6.13
C GLY A 163 -19.28 -7.30 4.75
N VAL A 164 -19.11 -8.55 4.33
CA VAL A 164 -18.55 -8.91 3.02
C VAL A 164 -19.36 -8.24 1.90
N SER A 165 -18.67 -7.61 0.96
CA SER A 165 -19.25 -7.05 -0.27
C SER A 165 -19.96 -8.15 -1.07
N LYS A 166 -21.20 -7.90 -1.54
CA LYS A 166 -21.86 -8.83 -2.48
C LYS A 166 -21.39 -8.60 -3.91
N LYS A 167 -20.93 -7.38 -4.23
CA LYS A 167 -20.35 -7.04 -5.53
C LYS A 167 -18.96 -7.65 -5.74
N TYR A 168 -18.19 -7.81 -4.66
CA TYR A 168 -16.82 -8.34 -4.67
C TYR A 168 -16.64 -9.43 -3.60
N PRO A 169 -17.33 -10.57 -3.71
CA PRO A 169 -17.38 -11.59 -2.65
C PRO A 169 -16.02 -12.23 -2.34
N ASP A 170 -15.11 -12.25 -3.32
CA ASP A 170 -13.77 -12.84 -3.17
C ASP A 170 -12.70 -11.83 -2.72
N ASN A 171 -13.07 -10.55 -2.53
CA ASN A 171 -12.14 -9.51 -2.12
C ASN A 171 -12.36 -9.16 -0.64
N PRO A 172 -11.50 -9.60 0.29
CA PRO A 172 -11.65 -9.33 1.71
C PRO A 172 -11.55 -7.84 2.06
N ASN A 173 -10.97 -7.01 1.18
CA ASN A 173 -10.81 -5.56 1.37
C ASN A 173 -12.03 -4.74 0.91
N LYS A 174 -13.05 -5.41 0.34
CA LYS A 174 -14.29 -4.75 -0.09
C LYS A 174 -15.44 -5.13 0.85
N ILE A 175 -16.09 -4.10 1.40
CA ILE A 175 -17.22 -4.27 2.30
C ILE A 175 -18.51 -3.71 1.69
N ALA A 176 -19.63 -4.16 2.25
CA ALA A 176 -20.93 -3.55 2.04
C ALA A 176 -21.53 -3.12 3.38
N LEU A 177 -22.35 -2.07 3.34
CA LEU A 177 -23.19 -1.65 4.44
C LEU A 177 -24.49 -2.45 4.42
N TYR A 178 -24.76 -3.21 5.47
CA TYR A 178 -25.96 -4.00 5.64
C TYR A 178 -26.99 -3.20 6.43
N ILE A 179 -28.10 -2.86 5.78
CA ILE A 179 -29.23 -2.16 6.41
C ILE A 179 -30.34 -3.18 6.67
N THR A 180 -30.57 -3.46 7.94
CA THR A 180 -31.70 -4.30 8.38
C THR A 180 -32.84 -3.38 8.79
N ALA A 181 -33.92 -3.39 8.00
CA ALA A 181 -35.11 -2.58 8.25
C ALA A 181 -36.34 -3.25 7.61
N ILE A 182 -37.46 -3.28 8.34
CA ILE A 182 -38.67 -4.04 7.94
C ILE A 182 -39.50 -3.39 6.83
N SER A 183 -39.32 -2.10 6.55
CA SER A 183 -40.12 -1.37 5.56
C SER A 183 -39.28 -0.40 4.70
N PRO A 184 -39.77 0.00 3.51
CA PRO A 184 -39.12 1.00 2.67
C PRO A 184 -38.86 2.34 3.38
N GLU A 185 -39.78 2.80 4.22
CA GLU A 185 -39.63 4.05 4.96
C GLU A 185 -38.49 3.97 5.98
N LEU A 186 -38.37 2.84 6.69
CA LEU A 186 -37.28 2.64 7.65
C LEU A 186 -35.92 2.48 6.95
N ARG A 187 -35.90 1.90 5.74
CA ARG A 187 -34.70 1.90 4.88
C ARG A 187 -34.28 3.32 4.51
N LYS A 188 -35.23 4.17 4.13
CA LYS A 188 -34.97 5.59 3.83
C LYS A 188 -34.45 6.32 5.06
N MET A 189 -35.00 6.04 6.25
CA MET A 189 -34.48 6.59 7.51
C MET A 189 -33.04 6.16 7.77
N ALA A 190 -32.69 4.90 7.52
CA ALA A 190 -31.31 4.42 7.64
C ALA A 190 -30.35 5.14 6.68
N VAL A 191 -30.76 5.32 5.42
CA VAL A 191 -29.97 6.08 4.43
C VAL A 191 -29.84 7.56 4.84
N ASN A 192 -30.90 8.17 5.36
CA ASN A 192 -30.85 9.53 5.90
C ASN A 192 -29.94 9.64 7.12
N TRP A 193 -29.88 8.61 7.96
CA TRP A 193 -28.94 8.55 9.07
C TRP A 193 -27.49 8.50 8.58
N ILE A 194 -27.17 7.71 7.57
CA ILE A 194 -25.84 7.69 6.94
C ILE A 194 -25.45 9.11 6.47
N MET A 195 -26.37 9.79 5.78
CA MET A 195 -26.16 11.18 5.34
C MET A 195 -26.00 12.16 6.52
N SER A 196 -26.73 11.97 7.63
CA SER A 196 -26.62 12.83 8.80
C SER A 196 -25.30 12.66 9.57
N GLN A 197 -24.63 11.52 9.41
CA GLN A 197 -23.26 11.30 9.88
C GLN A 197 -22.21 11.96 8.97
N GLY A 198 -22.62 12.58 7.86
CA GLY A 198 -21.73 13.25 6.91
C GLY A 198 -21.19 12.34 5.80
N TYR A 199 -21.69 11.11 5.67
CA TYR A 199 -21.26 10.16 4.65
C TYR A 199 -22.21 10.14 3.45
N ASN A 200 -21.66 10.01 2.25
CA ASN A 200 -22.44 9.90 1.02
C ASN A 200 -22.83 8.43 0.75
N PRO A 201 -24.11 8.04 0.79
CA PRO A 201 -24.53 6.65 0.60
C PRO A 201 -24.13 6.06 -0.76
N ALA A 202 -23.93 6.90 -1.79
CA ALA A 202 -23.55 6.44 -3.12
C ALA A 202 -22.10 5.95 -3.23
N GLU A 203 -21.26 6.25 -2.24
CA GLU A 203 -19.86 5.80 -2.17
C GLU A 203 -19.72 4.38 -1.60
N TYR A 204 -20.81 3.83 -1.06
CA TYR A 204 -20.82 2.50 -0.44
C TYR A 204 -21.72 1.55 -1.21
N GLU A 205 -21.35 0.27 -1.21
CA GLU A 205 -22.29 -0.78 -1.55
C GLU A 205 -23.28 -0.93 -0.39
N ILE A 206 -24.58 -0.69 -0.65
CA ILE A 206 -25.63 -0.83 0.36
C ILE A 206 -26.47 -2.06 0.05
N VAL A 207 -26.57 -2.95 1.03
CA VAL A 207 -27.37 -4.16 0.99
C VAL A 207 -28.53 -4.05 1.98
N PHE A 208 -29.76 -4.06 1.47
CA PHE A 208 -30.94 -4.13 2.33
C PHE A 208 -31.24 -5.58 2.69
N VAL A 209 -31.22 -5.88 3.98
CA VAL A 209 -31.54 -7.21 4.53
C VAL A 209 -33.05 -7.29 4.74
N ASN A 210 -33.65 -8.46 4.43
CA ASN A 210 -35.10 -8.70 4.40
C ASN A 210 -35.85 -7.93 3.29
N PHE A 211 -35.19 -7.67 2.16
CA PHE A 211 -35.85 -7.23 0.94
C PHE A 211 -36.14 -8.45 0.05
N ASP A 212 -37.40 -8.89 0.01
CA ASP A 212 -37.90 -9.69 -1.11
C ASP A 212 -38.24 -8.72 -2.24
N ASN A 213 -37.55 -8.87 -3.38
CA ASN A 213 -37.87 -8.11 -4.58
C ASN A 213 -39.18 -8.66 -5.18
N PRO A 214 -40.28 -7.89 -5.19
CA PRO A 214 -41.57 -8.38 -5.70
C PRO A 214 -41.60 -8.55 -7.22
N PHE A 215 -40.50 -8.22 -7.93
CA PHE A 215 -40.39 -8.30 -9.39
C PHE A 215 -39.36 -9.34 -9.87
N ILE A 216 -38.78 -10.14 -8.98
CA ILE A 216 -38.03 -11.33 -9.38
C ILE A 216 -38.99 -12.51 -9.21
N GLU A 217 -39.50 -13.03 -10.33
CA GLU A 217 -40.04 -14.39 -10.34
C GLU A 217 -38.92 -15.32 -9.88
N ASN A 218 -39.12 -15.97 -8.73
CA ASN A 218 -38.34 -17.15 -8.40
C ASN A 218 -38.89 -18.29 -9.27
N ASP A 219 -38.42 -18.38 -10.52
CA ASP A 219 -38.37 -19.58 -11.37
C ASP A 219 -37.33 -19.41 -12.50
#